data_AF-A0A2V4GTM6-F1
#
_entry.id   AF-A0A2V4GTM6-F1
#
_cell.length_a   1.000
_cell.length_b   1.000
_cell.length_c   1.000
_cell.angle_alpha   90.00
_cell.angle_beta   90.00
_cell.angle_gamma   90.00
#
_symmetry.space_group_name_H-M   'P 1'
#
loop_
_entity.id
_entity.type
_entity.pdbx_description
1 polymer ?
#
loop_
_entity_poly.entity_id
_entity_poly.type
_entity_poly.pdbx_seq_one_letter_code
_entity_poly.pdbx_strand_id
1 'polypeptide(L)'
;MDEIMLHLRRYSGTLGDYSAFNSILIATQNPDATIVRSRDEWKYFGRTVGENAKPISILYPVGVPRRDSLGRVKKFIEDRKAEGLSDEAIDQLVMEKFNLQGGGTAFVFSFGKVYDIS
;
A
#
# COMPACT_ATOMS: atom_id res chain seq x y z
N MET A 1 -19.77 2.91 -27.71
CA MET A 1 -18.39 2.57 -27.28
C MET A 1 -17.74 3.88 -26.88
N ASP A 2 -17.58 4.13 -25.58
CA ASP A 2 -17.09 5.40 -25.04
C ASP A 2 -15.69 5.76 -25.53
N GLU A 3 -15.45 7.04 -25.87
CA GLU A 3 -14.13 7.60 -26.22
C GLU A 3 -13.07 7.30 -25.15
N ILE A 4 -13.47 7.27 -23.88
CA ILE A 4 -12.61 6.90 -22.75
C ILE A 4 -12.08 5.47 -22.91
N MET A 5 -12.95 4.52 -23.28
CA MET A 5 -12.56 3.12 -23.51
C MET A 5 -11.67 2.97 -24.75
N LEU A 6 -11.84 3.84 -25.75
CA LEU A 6 -10.98 3.88 -26.94
C LEU A 6 -9.57 4.40 -26.60
N HIS A 7 -9.47 5.41 -25.73
CA HIS A 7 -8.18 5.91 -25.24
C HIS A 7 -7.48 4.88 -24.35
N LEU A 8 -8.23 4.18 -23.50
CA LEU A 8 -7.72 3.13 -22.61
C LEU A 8 -7.15 1.93 -23.38
N ARG A 9 -7.63 1.62 -24.59
CA ARG A 9 -7.04 0.55 -25.42
C ARG A 9 -5.56 0.74 -25.74
N ARG A 10 -5.03 1.97 -25.81
CA ARG A 10 -3.59 2.21 -26.00
C ARG A 10 -2.76 1.84 -24.77
N TYR A 11 -3.39 1.80 -23.61
CA TYR A 11 -2.80 1.44 -22.32
C TYR A 11 -3.07 -0.02 -21.96
N SER A 12 -3.55 -0.86 -22.89
CA SER A 12 -3.91 -2.26 -22.59
C SER A 12 -2.74 -3.10 -22.08
N GLY A 13 -1.49 -2.74 -22.43
CA GLY A 13 -0.27 -3.37 -21.89
C GLY A 13 -0.06 -3.14 -20.40
N THR A 14 -0.47 -1.98 -19.88
CA THR A 14 -0.44 -1.63 -18.44
C THR A 14 -1.78 -1.90 -17.73
N LEU A 15 -2.92 -1.82 -18.42
CA LEU A 15 -4.26 -2.13 -17.89
C LEU A 15 -4.49 -3.63 -17.66
N GLY A 16 -3.77 -4.51 -18.36
CA GLY A 16 -3.92 -5.95 -18.19
C GLY A 16 -3.59 -6.41 -16.76
N ASP A 17 -2.63 -5.75 -16.11
CA ASP A 17 -2.13 -6.10 -14.78
C ASP A 17 -2.58 -5.12 -13.67
N TYR A 18 -3.14 -3.95 -14.02
CA TYR A 18 -3.53 -2.91 -13.05
C TYR A 18 -4.96 -2.42 -13.21
N SER A 19 -5.57 -1.99 -12.10
CA SER A 19 -6.89 -1.36 -12.12
C SER A 19 -6.90 -0.09 -12.97
N ALA A 20 -8.06 0.29 -13.52
CA ALA A 20 -8.21 1.50 -14.33
C ALA A 20 -7.68 2.77 -13.62
N PHE A 21 -7.88 2.89 -12.31
CA PHE A 21 -7.32 3.98 -11.51
C PHE A 21 -5.80 3.97 -11.49
N ASN A 22 -5.18 2.80 -11.26
CA ASN A 22 -3.73 2.69 -11.28
C ASN A 22 -3.16 2.92 -12.68
N SER A 23 -3.84 2.49 -13.74
CA SER A 23 -3.39 2.75 -15.11
C SER A 23 -3.41 4.24 -15.46
N ILE A 24 -4.45 4.97 -15.03
CA ILE A 24 -4.48 6.44 -15.15
C ILE A 24 -3.34 7.06 -14.34
N LEU A 25 -3.15 6.63 -13.09
CA LEU A 25 -2.11 7.13 -12.20
C LEU A 25 -0.69 6.87 -12.76
N ILE A 26 -0.47 5.73 -13.41
CA ILE A 26 0.79 5.40 -14.08
C ILE A 26 0.99 6.35 -15.27
N ALA A 27 -0.02 6.49 -16.13
CA ALA A 27 0.05 7.32 -17.32
C ALA A 27 0.31 8.81 -17.02
N THR A 28 -0.19 9.33 -15.89
CA THR A 28 0.07 10.72 -15.49
C THR A 28 1.50 10.94 -14.99
N GLN A 29 2.17 9.91 -14.47
CA GLN A 29 3.55 9.99 -13.99
C GLN A 29 4.58 9.67 -15.08
N ASN A 30 4.24 8.72 -15.96
CA ASN A 30 5.02 8.33 -17.12
C ASN A 30 4.07 7.90 -18.26
N PRO A 31 3.77 8.79 -19.22
CA PRO A 31 2.84 8.49 -20.32
C PRO A 31 3.41 7.46 -21.32
N ASP A 32 4.73 7.30 -21.34
CA ASP A 32 5.43 6.38 -22.25
C ASP A 32 5.63 4.99 -21.61
N ALA A 33 5.10 4.76 -20.40
CA ALA A 33 5.26 3.50 -19.72
C ALA A 33 4.56 2.35 -20.47
N THR A 34 5.28 1.26 -20.73
CA THR A 34 4.77 0.09 -21.47
C THR A 34 4.46 -1.09 -20.55
N ILE A 35 5.40 -1.47 -19.68
CA ILE A 35 5.24 -2.57 -18.73
C ILE A 35 5.84 -2.12 -17.40
N VAL A 36 5.03 -2.10 -16.35
CA VAL A 36 5.51 -1.68 -15.02
C VAL A 36 5.36 -2.81 -14.01
N ARG A 37 6.44 -3.09 -13.27
CA ARG A 37 6.46 -4.12 -12.22
C ARG A 37 7.27 -3.68 -11.02
N SER A 38 7.09 -4.36 -9.89
CA SER A 38 7.97 -4.20 -8.73
C SER A 38 9.40 -4.66 -9.05
N ARG A 39 10.39 -4.26 -8.23
CA ARG A 39 11.78 -4.73 -8.39
C ARG A 39 11.88 -6.25 -8.28
N ASP A 40 11.11 -6.85 -7.36
CA ASP A 40 11.12 -8.28 -7.11
C ASP A 40 10.54 -9.07 -8.29
N GLU A 41 9.47 -8.60 -8.90
CA GLU A 41 8.93 -9.21 -10.12
C GLU A 41 9.90 -9.11 -11.29
N TRP A 42 10.55 -7.95 -11.48
CA TRP A 42 11.57 -7.86 -12.53
C TRP A 42 12.71 -8.84 -12.31
N LYS A 43 13.16 -8.97 -11.05
CA LYS A 43 14.16 -9.96 -10.66
C LYS A 43 13.69 -11.40 -10.92
N TYR A 44 12.43 -11.71 -10.65
CA TYR A 44 11.82 -13.00 -10.96
C TYR A 44 11.88 -13.31 -12.46
N PHE A 45 11.70 -12.32 -13.33
CA PHE A 45 11.87 -12.45 -14.79
C PHE A 45 13.32 -12.35 -15.28
N GLY A 46 14.31 -12.39 -14.38
CA GLY A 46 15.73 -12.32 -14.74
C GLY A 46 16.20 -10.94 -15.20
N ARG A 47 15.46 -9.88 -14.87
CA ARG A 47 15.80 -8.49 -15.19
C ARG A 47 16.11 -7.70 -13.91
N THR A 48 16.95 -6.68 -14.03
CA THR A 48 17.36 -5.85 -12.89
C THR A 48 16.92 -4.41 -13.11
N VAL A 49 16.24 -3.84 -12.13
CA VAL A 49 15.90 -2.41 -12.11
C VAL A 49 17.14 -1.61 -11.73
N GLY A 50 17.53 -0.63 -12.55
CA GLY A 50 18.66 0.25 -12.26
C GLY A 50 18.52 0.97 -10.92
N GLU A 51 19.65 1.33 -10.30
CA GLU A 51 19.66 2.04 -9.01
C GLU A 51 18.98 3.40 -9.12
N ASN A 52 19.17 4.09 -10.25
CA ASN A 52 18.59 5.41 -10.54
C ASN A 52 17.26 5.35 -11.31
N ALA A 53 16.62 4.17 -11.41
CA ALA A 53 15.36 4.03 -12.11
C ALA A 53 14.26 4.86 -11.41
N LYS A 54 13.55 5.68 -12.19
CA LYS A 54 12.48 6.53 -11.67
C LYS A 54 11.28 5.66 -11.25
N PRO A 55 10.88 5.70 -9.96
CA PRO A 55 9.73 4.93 -9.50
C PRO A 55 8.42 5.56 -10.00
N ILE A 56 7.44 4.71 -10.28
CA ILE A 56 6.06 5.08 -10.56
C ILE A 56 5.21 4.59 -9.37
N SER A 57 4.43 5.50 -8.80
CA SER A 57 3.55 5.20 -7.67
C SER A 57 2.25 4.53 -8.12
N ILE A 58 1.83 3.50 -7.41
CA ILE A 58 0.53 2.83 -7.56
C ILE A 58 -0.19 2.78 -6.22
N LEU A 59 -1.51 2.70 -6.24
CA LEU A 59 -2.33 2.45 -5.05
C LEU A 59 -2.52 0.95 -4.84
N TYR A 60 -2.39 0.49 -3.60
CA TYR A 60 -2.74 -0.87 -3.22
C TYR A 60 -3.48 -0.90 -1.87
N PRO A 61 -4.42 -1.84 -1.67
CA PRO A 61 -5.15 -1.96 -0.41
C PRO A 61 -4.21 -2.51 0.68
N VAL A 62 -4.13 -1.81 1.81
CA VAL A 62 -3.43 -2.29 3.02
C VAL A 62 -4.33 -3.17 3.87
N GLY A 63 -5.64 -2.92 3.81
CA GLY A 63 -6.66 -3.66 4.52
C GLY A 63 -7.78 -2.76 5.01
N VAL A 64 -8.72 -3.36 5.75
CA VAL A 64 -9.78 -2.63 6.44
C VAL A 64 -9.32 -2.36 7.87
N PRO A 65 -9.34 -1.11 8.37
CA PRO A 65 -8.96 -0.81 9.75
C PRO A 65 -9.85 -1.62 10.68
N ARG A 66 -9.24 -2.45 11.53
CA ARG A 66 -9.97 -3.18 12.57
C ARG A 66 -9.68 -2.54 13.91
N ARG A 67 -10.71 -2.50 14.74
CA ARG A 67 -10.55 -2.16 16.16
C ARG A 67 -9.78 -3.29 16.83
N ASP A 68 -8.78 -2.93 17.62
CA ASP A 68 -8.07 -3.91 18.42
C ASP A 68 -8.96 -4.51 19.51
N SER A 69 -8.75 -5.80 19.80
CA SER A 69 -9.55 -6.51 20.80
C SER A 69 -9.15 -6.06 22.21
N LEU A 70 -10.16 -5.87 23.07
CA LEU A 70 -9.94 -5.45 24.47
C LEU A 70 -9.05 -6.44 25.24
N GLY A 71 -9.13 -7.74 24.93
CA GLY A 71 -8.26 -8.76 25.54
C GLY A 71 -6.78 -8.57 25.20
N ARG A 72 -6.47 -8.17 23.96
CA ARG A 72 -5.09 -7.88 23.53
C ARG A 72 -4.53 -6.64 24.22
N VAL A 73 -5.36 -5.59 24.32
CA VAL A 73 -5.02 -4.34 25.02
C VAL A 73 -4.77 -4.61 26.50
N LYS A 74 -5.66 -5.36 27.16
CA LYS A 74 -5.53 -5.73 28.56
C LYS A 74 -4.23 -6.50 28.83
N LYS A 75 -3.93 -7.51 28.01
CA LYS A 75 -2.67 -8.27 28.13
C LYS A 75 -1.45 -7.36 28.01
N PHE A 76 -1.45 -6.44 27.04
CA PHE A 76 -0.34 -5.49 26.87
C PHE A 76 -0.16 -4.59 28.09
N ILE A 77 -1.25 -4.09 28.68
CA ILE A 77 -1.18 -3.30 29.92
C ILE A 77 -0.58 -4.13 31.06
N GLU A 78 -1.03 -5.37 31.25
CA GLU A 78 -0.50 -6.27 32.28
C GLU A 78 0.99 -6.55 32.10
N ASP A 79 1.43 -6.82 30.87
CA ASP A 79 2.84 -7.05 30.54
C ASP A 79 3.69 -5.81 30.87
N ARG A 80 3.24 -4.60 30.50
CA ARG A 80 3.98 -3.36 30.79
C ARG A 80 3.96 -2.97 32.26
N LYS A 81 2.90 -3.29 32.99
CA LYS A 81 2.87 -3.14 34.46
C LYS A 81 3.87 -4.08 35.13
N ALA A 82 3.99 -5.32 34.64
CA ALA A 82 4.99 -6.27 35.14
C ALA A 82 6.43 -5.83 34.84
N GLU A 83 6.66 -5.08 33.76
CA GLU A 83 7.94 -4.42 33.45
C GLU A 83 8.23 -3.17 34.32
N GLY A 84 7.28 -2.75 35.17
CA GLY A 84 7.46 -1.63 36.10
C GLY A 84 7.26 -0.24 35.48
N LEU A 85 6.60 -0.13 34.32
CA LEU A 85 6.27 1.16 33.74
C LEU A 85 5.17 1.87 34.55
N SER A 86 5.20 3.22 34.57
CA SER A 86 4.13 4.02 35.17
C SER A 86 2.85 3.93 34.35
N ASP A 87 1.70 4.13 35.01
CA ASP A 87 0.40 4.08 34.33
C ASP A 87 0.32 5.11 33.19
N GLU A 88 0.91 6.30 33.34
CA GLU A 88 0.93 7.32 32.30
C GLU A 88 1.74 6.90 31.07
N ALA A 89 2.89 6.23 31.28
CA ALA A 89 3.71 5.71 30.18
C ALA A 89 2.98 4.58 29.44
N ILE A 90 2.27 3.74 30.18
CA ILE A 90 1.47 2.64 29.61
C ILE A 90 0.33 3.20 28.77
N ASP A 91 -0.37 4.23 29.24
CA ASP A 91 -1.46 4.86 28.51
C ASP A 91 -0.98 5.47 27.19
N GLN A 92 0.18 6.14 27.18
CA GLN A 92 0.78 6.65 25.94
C GLN A 92 1.10 5.52 24.95
N LEU A 93 1.72 4.45 25.43
CA LEU A 93 2.05 3.29 24.60
C LEU A 93 0.80 2.58 24.06
N VAL A 94 -0.27 2.55 24.84
CA VAL A 94 -1.55 1.98 24.40
C VAL A 94 -2.16 2.81 23.28
N MET A 95 -2.17 4.14 23.43
CA MET A 95 -2.71 5.06 22.42
C MET A 95 -1.90 5.04 21.12
N GLU A 96 -0.58 4.87 21.20
CA GLU A 96 0.28 4.75 20.01
C GLU A 96 0.10 3.40 19.30
N LYS A 97 -0.02 2.31 20.07
CA LYS A 97 0.04 0.94 19.53
C LYS A 97 -1.30 0.39 19.07
N PHE A 98 -2.42 0.78 19.68
CA PHE A 98 -3.71 0.15 19.45
C PHE A 98 -4.70 1.10 18.77
N ASN A 99 -5.40 0.58 17.77
CA ASN A 99 -6.52 1.29 17.18
C ASN A 99 -7.78 1.11 18.04
N LEU A 100 -7.99 2.04 18.97
CA LEU A 100 -9.12 2.04 19.89
C LEU A 100 -10.36 2.80 19.37
N GLN A 101 -10.18 3.69 18.40
CA GLN A 101 -11.19 4.69 18.01
C GLN A 101 -12.25 4.16 17.04
N GLY A 102 -12.02 3.04 16.35
CA GLY A 102 -13.07 2.41 15.54
C GLY A 102 -12.54 1.49 14.44
N GLY A 103 -13.37 0.51 14.08
CA GLY A 103 -13.18 -0.26 12.86
C GLY A 103 -13.79 0.50 11.68
N GLY A 104 -13.08 0.54 10.55
CA GLY A 104 -13.62 1.05 9.29
C GLY A 104 -14.34 -0.06 8.53
N THR A 105 -15.19 0.31 7.56
CA THR A 105 -15.74 -0.63 6.57
C THR A 105 -15.05 -0.49 5.21
N ALA A 106 -14.37 0.62 4.97
CA ALA A 106 -13.63 0.89 3.74
C ALA A 106 -12.19 0.38 3.82
N PHE A 107 -11.64 -0.03 2.67
CA PHE A 107 -10.22 -0.31 2.54
C PHE A 107 -9.42 0.97 2.69
N VAL A 108 -8.36 0.91 3.49
CA VAL A 108 -7.29 1.91 3.47
C VAL A 108 -6.28 1.50 2.42
N PHE A 109 -5.87 2.48 1.62
CA PHE A 109 -4.89 2.32 0.57
C PHE A 109 -3.56 2.95 0.99
N SER A 110 -2.48 2.37 0.49
CA SER A 110 -1.13 2.96 0.55
C SER A 110 -0.54 3.00 -0.86
N PHE A 111 0.63 3.63 -0.97
CA PHE A 111 1.36 3.78 -2.22
C PHE A 111 2.49 2.75 -2.33
N GLY A 112 2.45 1.95 -3.39
CA GLY A 112 3.53 1.06 -3.81
C GLY A 112 4.40 1.72 -4.87
N LYS A 113 5.59 1.14 -5.12
CA LYS A 113 6.50 1.59 -6.18
C LYS A 113 6.69 0.50 -7.22
N VAL A 114 6.46 0.84 -8.48
CA VAL A 114 6.73 0.00 -9.65
C VAL A 114 7.64 0.75 -10.62
N TYR A 115 8.21 0.02 -11.57
CA TYR A 115 9.24 0.53 -12.46
C TYR A 115 8.97 0.02 -13.86
N ASP A 116 9.14 0.91 -14.83
CA ASP A 116 9.33 0.51 -16.21
C ASP A 116 10.83 0.34 -16.50
N ILE A 117 11.18 -0.76 -17.19
CA ILE A 117 12.54 -1.04 -17.65
C ILE A 117 12.59 -1.41 -19.13
N SER A 118 11.49 -1.18 -19.87
CA SER A 118 11.44 -1.34 -21.33
C SER A 118 12.32 -0.34 -22.04
#